data_AF-A0AB39MDT2-F1
#
_entry.id   AF-A0AB39MDT2-F1
#
_cell.length_a   1.000
_cell.length_b   1.000
_cell.length_c   1.000
_cell.angle_alpha   90.00
_cell.angle_beta   90.00
_cell.angle_gamma   90.00
#
_symmetry.space_group_name_H-M   'P 1'
#
loop_
_entity.id
_entity.type
_entity.pdbx_description
1 polymer ?
#
loop_
_entity_poly.entity_id
_entity_poly.type
_entity_poly.pdbx_seq_one_letter_code
_entity_poly.pdbx_strand_id
1 'polypeptide(L)'
;MGAKKNADAGNLGDVLSLDIDSLSIDEIEIIEDIIDGPLDQIAKPGARKAKLLRAMAVVIKRRDDPSFTAEDAGSLRIEFKNKPKDPTALSE
;
A
#
# COMPACT_ATOMS: atom_id res chain seq x y z
N MET A 1 38.33 -2.25 8.72
CA MET A 1 37.72 -1.11 9.46
C MET A 1 37.13 -0.17 8.42
N GLY A 2 35.81 -0.06 8.22
CA GLY A 2 34.81 0.38 9.20
C GLY A 2 34.89 1.91 9.30
N ALA A 3 33.90 2.74 8.95
CA ALA A 3 32.46 2.54 8.94
C ALA A 3 31.78 3.43 7.88
N LYS A 4 30.73 2.87 7.27
CA LYS A 4 29.67 3.64 6.61
C LYS A 4 28.87 4.34 7.70
N LYS A 5 28.72 5.66 7.62
CA LYS A 5 27.68 6.39 8.36
C LYS A 5 27.07 7.43 7.44
N ASN A 6 26.10 7.01 6.65
CA ASN A 6 25.08 7.94 6.16
C ASN A 6 23.84 7.68 6.99
N ALA A 7 23.74 8.48 8.05
CA ALA A 7 22.45 8.84 8.61
C ALA A 7 21.92 9.95 7.71
N ASP A 8 20.77 9.74 7.08
CA ASP A 8 19.95 10.85 6.59
C ASP A 8 18.47 10.49 6.67
N ALA A 9 17.75 11.40 7.33
CA ALA A 9 16.33 11.74 7.26
C ALA A 9 15.32 10.57 7.22
N GLY A 10 14.56 10.30 8.28
CA GLY A 10 13.74 11.30 8.98
C GLY A 10 12.51 11.66 8.15
N ASN A 11 11.41 10.98 8.45
CA ASN A 11 10.03 11.22 7.99
C ASN A 11 9.70 10.81 6.54
N LEU A 12 9.82 9.52 6.25
CA LEU A 12 9.12 8.91 5.13
C LEU A 12 7.68 8.63 5.60
N GLY A 13 6.75 9.54 5.30
CA GLY A 13 5.31 9.26 5.49
C GLY A 13 5.00 7.89 4.90
N ASP A 14 4.33 7.04 5.68
CA ASP A 14 4.17 5.61 5.42
C ASP A 14 3.75 5.35 3.97
N VAL A 15 4.70 4.99 3.13
CA VAL A 15 4.43 4.64 1.73
C VAL A 15 3.81 3.26 1.73
N LEU A 16 2.54 3.17 1.37
CA LEU A 16 1.81 1.91 1.26
C LEU A 16 2.27 1.15 -0.01
N SER A 17 3.22 0.22 0.14
CA SER A 17 3.56 -0.74 -0.92
C SER A 17 2.53 -1.89 -0.91
N LEU A 18 1.70 -1.99 -1.95
CA LEU A 18 0.77 -3.11 -2.13
C LEU A 18 1.49 -4.31 -2.76
N ASP A 19 1.82 -5.31 -1.96
CA ASP A 19 2.27 -6.62 -2.42
C ASP A 19 1.17 -7.64 -2.07
N ILE A 20 0.35 -7.99 -3.05
CA ILE A 20 -0.81 -8.89 -2.86
C ILE A 20 -0.34 -10.35 -2.68
N ASP A 21 0.89 -10.65 -3.11
CA ASP A 21 1.51 -11.98 -3.01
C ASP A 21 1.94 -12.34 -1.57
N SER A 22 1.90 -11.38 -0.63
CA SER A 22 2.30 -11.55 0.78
C SER A 22 1.15 -11.26 1.74
N LEU A 23 0.01 -11.93 1.52
CA LEU A 23 -1.16 -11.90 2.38
C LEU A 23 -1.40 -13.26 3.03
N SER A 24 -1.67 -13.25 4.33
CA SER A 24 -2.19 -14.41 5.06
C SER A 24 -3.69 -14.62 4.78
N ILE A 25 -4.20 -15.81 5.10
CA ILE A 25 -5.61 -16.15 4.88
C ILE A 25 -6.53 -15.18 5.64
N ASP A 26 -6.19 -14.85 6.90
CA ASP A 26 -6.95 -13.90 7.72
C ASP A 26 -6.99 -12.50 7.08
N GLU A 27 -5.88 -12.05 6.51
CA GLU A 27 -5.81 -10.77 5.81
C GLU A 27 -6.65 -10.78 4.52
N ILE A 28 -6.74 -11.91 3.82
CA ILE A 28 -7.63 -12.08 2.66
C ILE A 28 -9.09 -11.96 3.12
N GLU A 29 -9.48 -12.64 4.19
CA GLU A 29 -10.84 -12.57 4.75
C GLU A 29 -11.22 -11.13 5.14
N ILE A 30 -10.29 -10.40 5.79
CA ILE A 30 -10.49 -8.98 6.13
C ILE A 30 -10.74 -8.14 4.88
N ILE A 31 -10.01 -8.40 3.80
CA ILE A 31 -10.19 -7.65 2.55
C ILE A 31 -11.55 -7.95 1.95
N GLU A 32 -11.93 -9.22 1.85
CA GLU A 32 -13.21 -9.66 1.28
C GLU A 32 -14.41 -9.11 2.06
N ASP A 33 -14.31 -9.03 3.38
CA ASP A 33 -15.30 -8.39 4.25
C ASP A 33 -15.45 -6.89 3.96
N ILE A 34 -14.33 -6.15 3.89
CA ILE A 34 -14.35 -4.69 3.63
C ILE A 34 -14.88 -4.36 2.23
N ILE A 35 -14.58 -5.19 1.23
CA ILE A 35 -14.98 -4.93 -0.15
C ILE A 35 -16.40 -5.41 -0.46
N ASP A 36 -16.98 -6.25 0.42
CA ASP A 36 -18.27 -6.91 0.28
C ASP A 36 -18.30 -7.80 -0.97
N GLY A 37 -17.32 -8.69 -1.08
CA GLY A 37 -17.19 -9.60 -2.22
C GLY A 37 -15.82 -10.26 -2.34
N PRO A 38 -15.65 -11.15 -3.32
CA PRO A 38 -14.37 -11.84 -3.52
C PRO A 38 -13.29 -10.91 -4.05
N LEU A 39 -12.06 -11.08 -3.57
CA LEU A 39 -10.90 -10.26 -3.94
C LEU A 39 -10.69 -10.17 -5.46
N ASP A 40 -10.95 -11.26 -6.18
CA ASP A 40 -10.84 -11.36 -7.64
C ASP A 40 -11.70 -10.31 -8.38
N GLN A 41 -12.90 -10.00 -7.88
CA GLN A 41 -13.84 -9.13 -8.58
C GLN A 41 -13.32 -7.70 -8.71
N ILE A 42 -12.61 -7.23 -7.68
CA ILE A 42 -12.03 -5.89 -7.66
C ILE A 42 -10.62 -5.85 -8.24
N ALA A 43 -9.97 -7.00 -8.43
CA ALA A 43 -8.68 -7.10 -9.12
C ALA A 43 -8.80 -6.83 -10.63
N LYS A 44 -10.00 -6.96 -11.20
CA LYS A 44 -10.27 -6.78 -12.64
C LYS A 44 -9.91 -5.38 -13.18
N PRO A 45 -9.48 -5.27 -14.44
CA PRO A 45 -9.30 -3.99 -15.12
C PRO A 45 -10.61 -3.18 -15.12
N GLY A 46 -10.52 -1.89 -14.83
CA GLY A 46 -11.69 -0.97 -14.80
C GLY A 46 -12.54 -1.03 -13.52
N ALA A 47 -12.28 -1.96 -12.60
CA ALA A 47 -12.96 -2.00 -11.31
C ALA A 47 -12.59 -0.78 -10.43
N ARG A 48 -13.55 -0.28 -9.64
CA ARG A 48 -13.30 0.81 -8.69
C ARG A 48 -12.39 0.33 -7.56
N LYS A 49 -11.12 0.76 -7.59
CA LYS A 49 -10.08 0.33 -6.63
C LYS A 49 -10.18 0.98 -5.25
N ALA A 50 -11.07 1.95 -5.02
CA ALA A 50 -11.14 2.68 -3.75
C ALA A 50 -11.38 1.76 -2.54
N LYS A 51 -12.27 0.75 -2.67
CA LYS A 51 -12.50 -0.24 -1.62
C LYS A 51 -11.28 -1.13 -1.37
N LEU A 52 -10.61 -1.56 -2.45
CA LEU A 52 -9.36 -2.32 -2.36
C LEU A 52 -8.29 -1.55 -1.59
N LEU A 53 -8.09 -0.28 -1.94
CA LEU A 53 -7.08 0.57 -1.31
C LEU A 53 -7.37 0.77 0.18
N ARG A 54 -8.64 0.95 0.54
CA ARG A 54 -9.06 1.02 1.94
C ARG A 54 -8.76 -0.28 2.68
N ALA A 55 -9.17 -1.42 2.13
CA ALA A 55 -8.94 -2.73 2.73
C ALA A 55 -7.45 -3.03 2.92
N MET A 56 -6.64 -2.69 1.91
CA MET A 56 -5.19 -2.89 1.96
C MET A 56 -4.51 -2.01 3.00
N ALA A 57 -4.96 -0.76 3.13
CA ALA A 57 -4.48 0.10 4.21
C ALA A 57 -4.80 -0.47 5.60
N VAL A 58 -5.98 -1.06 5.79
CA VAL A 58 -6.35 -1.71 7.06
C VAL A 58 -5.41 -2.88 7.35
N VAL A 59 -5.24 -3.80 6.40
CA VAL A 59 -4.37 -4.96 6.56
C VAL A 59 -2.95 -4.54 6.91
N ILE A 60 -2.38 -3.61 6.13
CA ILE A 60 -1.00 -3.17 6.34
C ILE A 60 -0.83 -2.50 7.69
N LYS A 61 -1.74 -1.60 8.08
CA LYS A 61 -1.66 -0.91 9.38
C LYS A 61 -1.94 -1.83 10.56
N ARG A 62 -2.79 -2.86 10.40
CA ARG A 62 -3.08 -3.84 11.46
C ARG A 62 -1.90 -4.74 11.84
N ARG A 63 -0.90 -4.87 10.96
CA ARG A 63 0.35 -5.57 11.29
C ARG A 63 1.09 -4.89 12.44
N ASP A 64 1.00 -3.56 12.52
CA ASP A 64 1.62 -2.75 13.58
C ASP A 64 0.62 -2.31 14.67
N ASP A 65 -0.63 -2.06 14.31
CA ASP A 65 -1.72 -1.62 15.20
C ASP A 65 -3.01 -2.43 15.01
N PRO A 66 -3.26 -3.50 15.79
CA PRO A 66 -4.42 -4.38 15.62
C PRO A 66 -5.79 -3.69 15.74
N SER A 67 -5.84 -2.52 16.39
CA SER A 67 -7.05 -1.71 16.56
C SER A 67 -7.44 -0.89 15.34
N PHE A 68 -6.56 -0.74 14.35
CA PHE A 68 -6.78 0.12 13.20
C PHE A 68 -8.04 -0.28 12.42
N THR A 69 -8.89 0.70 12.07
CA THR A 69 -10.20 0.44 11.46
C THR A 69 -10.27 0.85 9.99
N ALA A 70 -11.31 0.36 9.29
CA ALA A 70 -11.61 0.78 7.92
C ALA A 70 -12.02 2.26 7.81
N GLU A 71 -12.53 2.84 8.90
CA GLU A 71 -12.86 4.27 8.99
C GLU A 71 -11.58 5.12 9.05
N ASP A 72 -10.61 4.69 9.86
CA ASP A 72 -9.28 5.33 9.94
C ASP A 72 -8.56 5.31 8.58
N ALA A 73 -8.66 4.18 7.87
CA ALA A 73 -8.11 4.03 6.53
C ALA A 73 -8.67 5.05 5.53
N GLY A 74 -9.91 5.51 5.71
CA GLY A 74 -10.55 6.52 4.85
C GLY A 74 -9.91 7.91 4.94
N SER A 75 -9.15 8.17 6.00
CA SER A 75 -8.47 9.45 6.24
C SER A 75 -7.05 9.50 5.67
N LEU A 76 -6.56 8.38 5.14
CA LEU A 76 -5.23 8.29 4.54
C LEU A 76 -5.17 8.99 3.18
N ARG A 77 -4.05 9.65 2.91
CA ARG A 77 -3.73 10.23 1.60
C ARG A 77 -2.79 9.32 0.85
N ILE A 78 -3.07 9.13 -0.44
CA ILE A 78 -2.24 8.33 -1.33
C ILE A 78 -1.38 9.31 -2.14
N GLU A 79 -0.05 9.21 -1.98
CA GLU A 79 0.90 9.91 -2.84
C GLU A 79 1.44 8.96 -3.91
N PHE A 80 1.04 9.19 -5.16
CA PHE A 80 1.68 8.53 -6.29
C PHE A 80 3.02 9.23 -6.55
N LYS A 81 4.12 8.62 -6.10
CA LYS A 81 5.47 9.07 -6.48
C LYS A 81 5.69 8.78 -7.97
N ASN A 82 5.18 9.65 -8.84
CA ASN A 82 5.71 9.81 -10.18
C ASN A 82 7.12 10.38 -10.03
N LYS A 83 8.14 9.52 -10.04
CA LYS A 83 9.44 9.99 -10.52
C LYS A 83 9.28 10.16 -12.03
N PRO A 84 9.34 11.38 -12.59
CA PRO A 84 9.55 11.49 -14.03
C PRO A 84 10.83 10.69 -14.35
N LYS A 85 10.73 9.69 -15.24
CA LYS A 85 11.93 9.16 -15.90
C LYS A 85 12.48 10.32 -16.71
N ASP A 86 13.68 10.78 -16.38
CA ASP A 86 14.40 11.76 -17.19
C ASP A 86 14.39 11.30 -18.66
N PRO A 87 13.79 12.07 -19.59
CA PRO A 87 13.69 11.70 -21.01
C PRO A 87 15.05 11.69 -21.73
N THR A 88 16.13 12.05 -21.04
CA THR A 88 17.49 12.19 -21.59
C THR A 88 18.33 10.91 -21.56
N ALA A 89 17.81 9.77 -21.06
CA ALA A 89 18.57 8.52 -20.96
C ALA A 89 18.58 7.67 -22.26
N LEU A 90 18.14 8.21 -23.40
CA LEU A 90 18.15 7.56 -24.72
C LEU A 90 18.88 8.45 -25.73
N SER A 91 20.18 8.68 -25.52
CA SER A 91 21.11 9.15 -26.57
C SER A 91 22.55 8.94 -26.09
N GLU A 92 23.04 7.70 -26.22
CA GLU A 92 24.47 7.39 -26.46
C GLU A 92 24.55 6.28 -27.51
#